data_AF-A0A959GGA0-F1
#
_entry.id   AF-A0A959GGA0-F1
#
_cell.length_a   1.000
_cell.length_b   1.000
_cell.length_c   1.000
_cell.angle_alpha   90.00
_cell.angle_beta   90.00
_cell.angle_gamma   90.00
#
_symmetry.space_group_name_H-M   'P 1'
#
loop_
_entity.id
_entity.type
_entity.pdbx_description
1 polymer ?
#
loop_
_entity_poly.entity_id
_entity_poly.type
_entity_poly.pdbx_seq_one_letter_code
_entity_poly.pdbx_strand_id
1 'polypeptide(L)'
;MARACMLLDEGGSLRVSIPNEGSFCWKLGWMLTTGLEFRLRYGLDYGTLMRHEHVNTADEVEEVLKYFFQNVKAAYFGINKRIAFYRYYECTQPREVGPPSFFGRVKSRK
;
A
#
# COMPACT_ATOMS: atom_id res chain seq x y z
N MET A 1 0.33 -6.81 9.32
CA MET A 1 1.49 -7.55 8.79
C MET A 1 2.14 -8.50 9.77
N ALA A 2 2.53 -8.10 10.98
CA ALA A 2 3.26 -8.98 11.92
C ALA A 2 2.65 -10.38 12.07
N ARG A 3 1.33 -10.47 12.31
CA ARG A 3 0.63 -11.77 12.43
C ARG A 3 0.70 -12.63 11.17
N ALA A 4 0.62 -12.03 9.98
CA ALA A 4 0.70 -12.78 8.72
C ALA A 4 2.09 -13.41 8.52
N CYS A 5 3.14 -12.75 9.00
CA CYS A 5 4.51 -13.27 8.92
C CYS A 5 4.72 -14.50 9.82
N MET A 6 4.07 -14.50 11.00
CA MET A 6 4.15 -15.60 11.98
C MET A 6 3.34 -16.84 11.61
N LEU A 7 2.40 -16.70 10.68
CA LEU A 7 1.48 -17.77 10.26
C LEU A 7 1.94 -18.46 8.96
N LEU A 8 3.09 -18.09 8.41
CA LEU A 8 3.63 -18.72 7.22
C LEU A 8 4.33 -20.04 7.58
N ASP A 9 3.96 -21.10 6.87
CA ASP A 9 4.70 -22.36 6.92
C ASP A 9 6.14 -22.18 6.42
N GLU A 10 7.00 -23.15 6.74
CA GLU A 10 8.37 -23.17 6.25
C GLU A 10 8.40 -23.15 4.70
N GLY A 11 9.14 -22.22 4.11
CA GLY A 11 9.16 -21.99 2.67
C GLY A 11 7.93 -21.28 2.09
N GLY A 12 6.95 -20.89 2.92
CA GLY A 12 5.77 -20.13 2.53
C GLY A 12 6.09 -18.73 1.97
N SER A 13 5.12 -18.17 1.23
CA SER A 13 5.22 -16.81 0.68
C SER A 13 3.98 -15.98 0.97
N LEU A 14 4.18 -14.72 1.32
CA LEU A 14 3.13 -13.71 1.37
C LEU A 14 3.08 -12.98 0.03
N ARG A 15 1.90 -12.93 -0.59
CA ARG A 15 1.69 -12.27 -1.87
C ARG A 15 0.72 -11.11 -1.70
N VAL A 16 1.15 -9.91 -2.09
CA VAL A 16 0.40 -8.68 -1.87
C VAL A 16 0.28 -7.94 -3.20
N SER A 17 -0.93 -7.57 -3.58
CA SER A 17 -1.18 -6.67 -4.70
C SER A 17 -1.87 -5.43 -4.18
N ILE A 18 -1.30 -4.26 -4.46
CA ILE A 18 -1.86 -2.97 -4.06
C ILE A 18 -1.96 -2.04 -5.27
N PRO A 19 -2.95 -1.14 -5.30
CA PRO A 19 -2.87 0.02 -6.17
C PRO A 19 -1.58 0.78 -5.91
N ASN A 20 -1.07 1.51 -6.91
CA ASN A 20 0.14 2.31 -6.75
C ASN A 20 -0.14 3.61 -5.95
N GLU A 21 -0.64 3.46 -4.73
CA GLU A 21 -1.11 4.54 -3.85
C GLU A 21 -0.04 5.61 -3.65
N GLY A 22 -0.45 6.87 -3.73
CA GLY A 22 0.45 8.02 -3.68
C GLY A 22 1.17 8.34 -5.02
N SER A 23 1.09 7.47 -6.02
CA SER A 23 1.62 7.77 -7.36
C SER A 23 0.71 8.71 -8.16
N PHE A 24 1.28 9.34 -9.18
CA PHE A 24 0.56 10.25 -10.07
C PHE A 24 -0.57 9.55 -10.83
N CYS A 25 -0.28 8.40 -11.46
CA CYS A 25 -1.28 7.65 -12.22
C CYS A 25 -2.41 7.12 -11.34
N TRP A 26 -2.10 6.67 -10.12
CA TRP A 26 -3.12 6.28 -9.16
C TRP A 26 -4.02 7.46 -8.77
N LYS A 27 -3.42 8.62 -8.46
CA LYS A 27 -4.16 9.82 -8.11
C LYS A 27 -5.11 10.26 -9.23
N LEU A 28 -4.60 10.30 -10.48
CA LEU A 28 -5.44 10.61 -11.64
C LEU A 28 -6.54 9.57 -11.84
N GLY A 29 -6.23 8.30 -11.64
CA GLY A 29 -7.18 7.19 -11.80
C GLY A 29 -8.44 7.41 -10.99
N TRP A 30 -8.34 7.58 -9.67
CA TRP A 30 -9.52 7.80 -8.84
C TRP A 30 -10.12 9.20 -9.02
N MET A 31 -9.31 10.24 -9.25
CA MET A 31 -9.83 11.61 -9.42
C MET A 31 -10.72 11.74 -10.66
N LEU A 32 -10.33 11.13 -11.78
CA LEU A 32 -11.05 11.22 -13.06
C LEU A 32 -12.20 10.21 -13.18
N THR A 33 -12.28 9.23 -12.28
CA THR A 33 -13.35 8.23 -12.24
C THR A 33 -14.26 8.47 -11.05
N THR A 34 -14.02 7.79 -9.93
CA THR A 34 -14.86 7.83 -8.73
C THR A 34 -14.97 9.24 -8.15
N GLY A 35 -13.89 10.02 -8.14
CA GLY A 35 -13.90 11.39 -7.64
C GLY A 35 -14.82 12.32 -8.43
N LEU A 36 -14.80 12.18 -9.76
CA LEU A 36 -15.70 12.95 -10.64
C LEU A 36 -17.15 12.51 -10.46
N GLU A 37 -17.41 11.20 -10.48
CA GLU A 37 -18.76 10.65 -10.25
C GLU A 37 -19.32 11.10 -8.90
N PHE A 38 -18.54 11.00 -7.83
CA PHE A 38 -18.94 11.36 -6.47
C PHE A 38 -19.24 12.86 -6.35
N ARG A 39 -18.44 13.69 -7.00
CA ARG A 39 -18.70 15.14 -7.06
C ARG A 39 -19.99 15.45 -7.82
N LEU A 40 -20.26 14.77 -8.93
CA LEU A 40 -21.48 14.97 -9.72
C LEU A 40 -22.73 14.50 -8.97
N ARG A 41 -22.65 13.37 -8.25
CA ARG A 41 -23.79 12.77 -7.55
C ARG A 41 -24.11 13.44 -6.22
N TYR A 42 -23.07 13.78 -5.45
CA TYR A 42 -23.23 14.23 -4.06
C TYR A 42 -22.78 15.66 -3.82
N GLY A 43 -22.10 16.31 -4.77
CA GLY A 43 -21.54 17.67 -4.59
C GLY A 43 -20.36 17.73 -3.63
N LEU A 44 -19.81 16.58 -3.21
CA LEU A 44 -18.76 16.46 -2.19
C LEU A 44 -17.40 16.07 -2.78
N ASP A 45 -16.32 16.32 -2.01
CA ASP A 45 -14.95 15.90 -2.36
C ASP A 45 -14.65 14.48 -1.86
N TYR A 46 -14.64 13.52 -2.79
CA TYR A 46 -14.23 12.13 -2.55
C TYR A 46 -12.82 12.00 -1.98
N GLY A 47 -11.94 12.98 -2.26
CA GLY A 47 -10.58 13.02 -1.72
C GLY A 47 -10.55 13.04 -0.19
N THR A 48 -11.63 13.47 0.48
CA THR A 48 -11.73 13.39 1.94
C THR A 48 -11.76 11.95 2.42
N LEU A 49 -12.58 11.09 1.81
CA LEU A 49 -12.63 9.67 2.13
C LEU A 49 -11.28 8.98 1.83
N MET A 50 -10.69 9.29 0.68
CA MET A 50 -9.39 8.72 0.30
C MET A 50 -8.27 9.02 1.30
N ARG A 51 -8.26 10.19 1.93
CA ARG A 51 -7.26 10.51 2.97
C ARG A 51 -7.44 9.71 4.25
N HIS A 52 -8.64 9.20 4.53
CA HIS A 52 -8.93 8.39 5.70
C HIS A 52 -8.77 6.89 5.45
N GLU A 53 -9.03 6.42 4.23
CA GLU A 53 -8.95 5.00 3.88
C GLU A 53 -7.55 4.59 3.37
N HIS A 54 -6.92 5.44 2.57
CA HIS A 54 -5.60 5.17 1.96
C HIS A 54 -4.51 5.97 2.66
N VAL A 55 -4.24 5.58 3.90
CA VAL A 55 -3.31 6.28 4.81
C VAL A 55 -1.83 6.03 4.49
N ASN A 56 -1.53 4.95 3.76
CA ASN A 56 -0.17 4.59 3.38
C ASN A 56 0.05 4.72 1.88
N THR A 57 1.23 5.19 1.49
CA THR A 57 1.67 5.12 0.10
C THR A 57 2.16 3.72 -0.23
N ALA A 58 2.19 3.38 -1.52
CA ALA A 58 2.74 2.10 -1.96
C ALA A 58 4.24 1.95 -1.64
N ASP A 59 4.98 3.05 -1.48
CA ASP A 59 6.37 3.03 -1.02
C ASP A 59 6.47 2.72 0.48
N GLU A 60 5.62 3.31 1.32
CA GLU A 60 5.55 2.98 2.75
C GLU A 60 5.14 1.52 2.97
N VAL A 61 4.22 0.99 2.16
CA VAL A 61 3.86 -0.45 2.22
C VAL A 61 5.07 -1.32 1.87
N GLU A 62 5.82 -0.97 0.82
CA GLU A 62 7.04 -1.70 0.44
C GLU A 62 8.10 -1.68 1.55
N GLU A 63 8.28 -0.55 2.23
CA GLU A 63 9.19 -0.43 3.38
C GLU A 63 8.77 -1.36 4.53
N VAL A 64 7.47 -1.41 4.84
CA VAL A 64 6.93 -2.33 5.85
C VAL A 64 7.16 -3.78 5.44
N LEU A 65 6.95 -4.13 4.17
CA LEU A 65 7.22 -5.48 3.67
C LEU A 65 8.71 -5.85 3.82
N LYS A 66 9.63 -4.95 3.45
CA LYS A 66 11.08 -5.15 3.59
C LYS A 66 11.55 -5.21 5.03
N TYR A 67 10.81 -4.59 5.96
CA TYR A 67 11.07 -4.72 7.38
C TYR A 67 10.78 -6.13 7.89
N PHE A 68 9.66 -6.73 7.46
CA PHE A 68 9.22 -8.04 7.95
C PHE A 68 9.81 -9.23 7.18
N PHE A 69 10.28 -9.03 5.95
CA PHE A 69 10.77 -10.12 5.09
C PHE A 69 12.20 -9.86 4.63
N GLN A 70 12.99 -10.91 4.49
CA GLN A 70 14.34 -10.80 3.92
C GLN A 70 14.27 -10.58 2.42
N ASN A 71 13.39 -11.34 1.74
CA ASN A 71 13.24 -11.30 0.30
C ASN A 71 11.89 -10.69 -0.08
N VAL A 72 11.93 -9.56 -0.79
CA VAL A 72 10.75 -8.91 -1.36
C VAL A 72 11.00 -8.70 -2.86
N LYS A 73 10.32 -9.50 -3.68
CA LYS A 73 10.31 -9.31 -5.13
C LYS A 73 9.11 -8.44 -5.50
N ALA A 74 9.30 -7.54 -6.47
CA ALA A 74 8.25 -6.65 -6.94
C ALA A 74 8.02 -6.79 -8.44
N ALA A 75 6.76 -6.77 -8.86
CA ALA A 75 6.34 -6.62 -10.24
C ALA A 75 5.36 -5.44 -10.34
N TYR A 76 5.35 -4.78 -11.50
CA TYR A 76 4.60 -3.54 -11.70
C TYR A 76 3.68 -3.69 -12.90
N PHE A 77 2.42 -3.33 -12.75
CA PHE A 77 1.52 -3.22 -13.89
C PHE A 77 1.65 -1.83 -14.51
N GLY A 78 2.63 -1.70 -15.40
CA GLY A 78 2.96 -0.48 -16.14
C GLY A 78 4.42 -0.45 -16.55
N ILE A 79 4.85 0.66 -17.15
CA ILE A 79 6.19 0.80 -17.72
C ILE A 79 7.27 0.85 -16.62
N ASN A 80 6.99 1.52 -15.50
CA ASN A 80 7.89 1.57 -14.35
C ASN A 80 7.12 1.86 -13.05
N LYS A 81 7.80 1.73 -11.92
CA LYS A 81 7.26 1.92 -10.56
C LYS A 81 6.48 3.23 -10.36
N ARG A 82 6.85 4.32 -11.04
CA ARG A 82 6.22 5.64 -10.84
C ARG A 82 4.92 5.83 -11.62
N ILE A 83 4.74 5.11 -12.73
CA ILE A 83 3.58 5.23 -13.62
C ILE A 83 2.76 3.94 -13.73
N ALA A 84 3.11 2.91 -12.95
CA ALA A 84 2.31 1.70 -12.83
C ALA A 84 0.98 1.98 -12.13
N PHE A 85 -0.06 1.21 -12.48
CA PHE A 85 -1.35 1.28 -11.80
C PHE A 85 -1.37 0.44 -10.53
N TYR A 86 -0.68 -0.70 -10.56
CA TYR A 86 -0.61 -1.66 -9.46
C TYR A 86 0.83 -2.11 -9.23
N ARG A 87 1.09 -2.48 -7.96
CA ARG A 87 2.32 -3.14 -7.53
C ARG A 87 1.97 -4.49 -6.95
N TYR A 88 2.70 -5.51 -7.39
CA TYR A 88 2.65 -6.84 -6.84
C TYR A 88 3.95 -7.12 -6.09
N TYR A 89 3.82 -7.72 -4.92
CA TYR A 89 4.94 -8.12 -4.07
C TYR A 89 4.84 -9.61 -3.73
N GLU A 90 5.95 -10.32 -3.89
CA GLU A 90 6.13 -11.66 -3.33
C GLU A 90 7.19 -11.57 -2.23
N CYS A 91 6.79 -11.93 -1.01
CA CYS A 91 7.60 -11.81 0.18
C CYS A 91 7.88 -13.20 0.74
N THR A 92 9.17 -13.53 0.91
CA THR A 92 9.62 -14.82 1.46
C THR A 92 10.67 -14.60 2.54
N GLN A 93 10.93 -15.66 3.32
CA GLN A 93 11.86 -15.63 4.46
C GLN A 93 11.47 -14.54 5.49
N PRO A 94 10.40 -14.77 6.28
CA PRO A 94 10.01 -13.87 7.36
C PRO A 94 11.19 -13.66 8.33
N ARG A 95 11.35 -12.42 8.79
CA ARG A 95 12.32 -12.10 9.84
C ARG A 95 11.66 -12.31 11.20
N GLU A 96 12.42 -12.83 12.15
CA GLU A 96 12.08 -12.69 13.57
C GLU A 96 12.34 -11.25 13.99
N VAL A 97 11.33 -10.40 13.82
CA VAL A 97 11.37 -9.00 14.24
C VAL A 97 10.50 -8.82 15.47
N GLY A 98 11.05 -8.15 16.50
CA GLY A 98 10.27 -7.59 17.60
C GLY A 98 9.25 -6.55 17.11
N PRO A 99 8.37 -6.03 17.98
CA PRO A 99 7.37 -5.05 17.57
C PRO A 99 8.04 -3.85 16.87
N PRO A 100 7.59 -3.45 15.66
CA PRO A 100 8.21 -2.36 14.93
C PRO A 100 8.11 -1.05 15.73
N SER A 101 9.22 -0.32 15.84
CA SER A 101 9.26 1.04 16.38
C SER A 101 8.44 2.05 15.55
N PHE A 102 7.94 1.65 14.38
CA PHE A 102 7.21 2.49 13.42
C PHE A 102 5.74 2.78 13.80
N PHE A 103 5.16 2.05 14.76
CA PHE A 103 3.78 2.30 15.20
C PHE A 103 3.58 3.61 16.00
N GLY A 104 4.63 4.42 16.21
CA GLY A 104 4.58 5.68 16.95
C GLY A 104 4.20 6.94 16.16
N ARG A 105 3.78 6.85 14.88
CA ARG A 105 3.35 8.04 14.10
C ARG A 105 1.95 7.91 13.53
N VAL A 106 0.96 7.65 14.38
CA VAL A 106 -0.37 8.21 14.10
C VAL A 106 -0.26 9.70 14.43
N LYS A 107 0.03 10.54 13.43
CA LYS A 107 -0.02 12.00 13.62
C LYS A 107 -1.48 12.36 13.93
N SER A 108 -1.77 12.58 15.21
CA SER A 108 -2.91 13.36 15.66
C SER A 108 -2.80 14.75 15.04
N ARG A 109 -3.44 14.96 13.89
CA ARG A 109 -3.72 16.30 13.40
C ARG A 109 -5.07 16.71 13.97
N LYS A 110 -5.01 17.70 14.87
CA LYS A 110 -6.15 18.49 15.33
C LYS A 110 -6.89 19.08 14.13
#